data_AF-A0A7W1MZ07-F1
#
_entry.id   AF-A0A7W1MZ07-F1
#
_cell.length_a   1.000
_cell.length_b   1.000
_cell.length_c   1.000
_cell.angle_alpha   90.00
_cell.angle_beta   90.00
_cell.angle_gamma   90.00
#
_symmetry.space_group_name_H-M   'P 1'
#
loop_
_entity.id
_entity.type
_entity.pdbx_description
1 polymer ?
#
loop_
_entity_poly.entity_id
_entity_poly.type
_entity_poly.pdbx_seq_one_letter_code
_entity_poly.pdbx_strand_id
1 'polypeptide(L)'
;MARGVVALRYPIVIAWVAAAMVVTTQLPSLEEAQVGALGDLVPAGSQAIDAEVTSARAFGFPLISRTLVVQYDAEGLSAGTQARTAARAADVTRGDFPGLERVAAAIPLTNALGKPPFSRERSTTGLTYLFFRPEVGQGERIALAERLAGEIERPRDGVIAVTGTLPAREQLGDAILAALPFVTLFTVAVVLGAVALHFRGLGAPLVNLAAIAVAYLVAIRLIAWIGERIGVSVPREVEPVVIA
;
A
#
# COMPACT_ATOMS: atom_id res chain seq x y z
N MET A 1 51.41 -2.50 -4.09
CA MET A 1 49.98 -2.43 -3.74
C MET A 1 49.67 -1.26 -2.78
N ALA A 2 50.28 -1.18 -1.59
CA ALA A 2 49.95 -0.13 -0.58
C ALA A 2 50.17 1.34 -1.02
N ARG A 3 51.22 1.65 -1.79
CA ARG A 3 51.49 3.04 -2.26
C ARG A 3 50.49 3.55 -3.31
N GLY A 4 49.94 2.66 -4.14
CA GLY A 4 48.96 3.02 -5.16
C GLY A 4 47.63 3.46 -4.54
N VAL A 5 47.17 2.73 -3.51
CA VAL A 5 45.92 3.04 -2.79
C VAL A 5 46.02 4.38 -2.04
N VAL A 6 47.16 4.67 -1.42
CA VAL A 6 47.36 5.95 -0.70
C VAL A 6 47.44 7.14 -1.66
N ALA A 7 48.04 6.98 -2.84
CA ALA A 7 48.13 8.05 -3.85
C ALA A 7 46.76 8.32 -4.51
N LEU A 8 45.97 7.28 -4.75
CA LEU A 8 44.66 7.39 -5.40
C LEU A 8 43.49 7.62 -4.42
N ARG A 9 43.74 7.83 -3.13
CA ARG A 9 42.67 7.93 -2.12
C ARG A 9 41.64 9.02 -2.42
N TYR A 10 42.06 10.19 -2.86
CA TYR A 10 41.14 11.28 -3.22
C TYR A 10 40.43 11.04 -4.56
N PRO A 11 41.11 10.64 -5.64
CA PRO A 11 40.45 10.24 -6.89
C PRO A 11 39.40 9.14 -6.71
N ILE A 12 39.69 8.12 -5.90
CA ILE A 12 38.76 7.01 -5.63
C ILE A 12 37.51 7.52 -4.91
N VAL A 13 37.67 8.33 -3.86
CA VAL A 13 36.53 8.90 -3.13
C VAL A 13 35.69 9.79 -4.03
N ILE A 14 36.32 10.66 -4.84
CA ILE A 14 35.62 11.53 -5.79
C ILE A 14 34.86 10.69 -6.83
N ALA A 15 35.49 9.66 -7.39
CA ALA A 15 34.86 8.77 -8.35
C ALA A 15 33.64 8.04 -7.76
N TRP A 16 33.71 7.57 -6.52
CA TRP A 16 32.58 6.95 -5.82
C TRP A 16 31.45 7.93 -5.54
N VAL A 17 31.75 9.15 -5.11
CA VAL A 17 30.74 10.21 -4.90
C VAL A 17 30.07 10.57 -6.22
N ALA A 18 30.85 10.71 -7.30
CA ALA A 18 30.31 10.99 -8.63
C ALA A 18 29.43 9.83 -9.14
N ALA A 19 29.87 8.58 -8.97
CA ALA A 19 29.08 7.41 -9.35
C ALA A 19 27.77 7.33 -8.56
N ALA A 20 27.81 7.57 -7.24
CA ALA A 20 26.62 7.63 -6.40
C ALA A 20 25.65 8.73 -6.86
N MET A 21 26.18 9.91 -7.22
CA MET A 21 25.37 11.02 -7.71
C MET A 21 24.73 10.72 -9.07
N VAL A 22 25.45 10.06 -9.98
CA VAL A 22 24.90 9.59 -11.26
C VAL A 22 23.80 8.56 -11.02
N VAL A 23 24.03 7.58 -10.15
CA VAL A 23 23.04 6.54 -9.85
C VAL A 23 21.77 7.14 -9.24
N THR A 24 21.89 8.06 -8.29
CA THR A 24 20.72 8.65 -7.62
C THR A 24 19.93 9.62 -8.49
N THR A 25 20.54 10.17 -9.55
CA THR A 25 19.85 11.12 -10.45
C THR A 25 19.33 10.48 -11.72
N GLN A 26 19.96 9.39 -12.20
CA GLN A 26 19.61 8.79 -13.49
C GLN A 26 18.84 7.47 -13.38
N LEU A 27 18.96 6.73 -12.28
CA LEU A 27 18.22 5.48 -12.11
C LEU A 27 16.87 5.75 -11.43
N PRO A 28 15.81 5.00 -11.77
CA PRO A 28 14.50 5.12 -11.15
C PRO A 28 14.57 4.82 -9.65
N SER A 29 13.73 5.51 -8.88
CA SER A 29 13.49 5.16 -7.48
C SER A 29 12.64 3.90 -7.35
N LEU A 30 12.70 3.25 -6.18
CA LEU A 30 11.87 2.07 -5.91
C LEU A 30 10.37 2.40 -6.02
N GLU A 31 9.97 3.59 -5.57
CA GLU A 31 8.58 4.06 -5.59
C GLU A 31 8.04 4.20 -7.02
N GLU A 32 8.85 4.72 -7.95
CA GLU A 32 8.52 4.82 -9.38
C GLU A 32 8.44 3.43 -10.04
N ALA A 33 9.31 2.49 -9.65
CA ALA A 33 9.33 1.11 -10.17
C ALA A 33 8.25 0.19 -9.55
N GLN A 34 7.63 0.58 -8.43
CA GLN A 34 6.68 -0.25 -7.65
C GLN A 34 5.20 -0.08 -8.04
N VAL A 35 4.88 0.74 -9.04
CA VAL A 35 3.51 0.91 -9.57
C VAL A 35 3.03 -0.40 -10.24
N GLY A 36 2.58 -1.37 -9.43
CA GLY A 36 2.01 -2.65 -9.91
C GLY A 36 2.38 -3.91 -9.12
N ALA A 37 3.31 -3.85 -8.15
CA ALA A 37 4.00 -5.04 -7.62
C ALA A 37 3.17 -5.97 -6.69
N LEU A 38 1.99 -5.54 -6.24
CA LEU A 38 1.15 -6.33 -5.32
C LEU A 38 0.50 -7.56 -5.96
N GLY A 39 0.55 -7.69 -7.29
CA GLY A 39 0.05 -8.86 -8.03
C GLY A 39 1.01 -10.07 -8.02
N ASP A 40 2.29 -9.85 -7.69
CA ASP A 40 3.38 -10.83 -7.91
C ASP A 40 3.57 -11.83 -6.74
N LEU A 41 2.85 -11.66 -5.63
CA LEU A 41 2.88 -12.58 -4.48
C LEU A 41 2.08 -13.87 -4.71
N VAL A 42 1.32 -13.92 -5.79
CA VAL A 42 0.56 -15.08 -6.21
C VAL A 42 1.22 -15.62 -7.47
N PRO A 43 1.63 -16.91 -7.52
CA PRO A 43 2.26 -17.47 -8.70
C PRO A 43 1.40 -17.22 -9.95
N ALA A 44 2.03 -16.76 -11.03
CA ALA A 44 1.37 -16.33 -12.27
C ALA A 44 0.50 -17.41 -12.97
N GLY A 45 0.48 -18.63 -12.46
CA GLY A 45 -0.38 -19.74 -12.91
C GLY A 45 -1.16 -20.44 -11.77
N SER A 46 -1.47 -19.72 -10.69
CA SER A 46 -2.28 -20.31 -9.61
C SER A 46 -3.73 -20.52 -10.07
N GLN A 47 -4.35 -21.63 -9.66
CA GLN A 47 -5.78 -21.90 -9.91
C GLN A 47 -6.69 -20.78 -9.35
N ALA A 48 -6.21 -20.04 -8.35
CA ALA A 48 -6.93 -18.89 -7.79
C ALA A 48 -7.02 -17.72 -8.79
N ILE A 49 -5.95 -17.43 -9.54
CA ILE A 49 -5.96 -16.39 -10.59
C ILE A 49 -6.87 -16.82 -11.74
N ASP A 50 -6.79 -18.08 -12.17
CA ASP A 50 -7.63 -18.60 -13.25
C ASP A 50 -9.12 -18.54 -12.90
N ALA A 51 -9.48 -18.84 -11.64
CA ALA A 51 -10.83 -18.69 -11.14
C ALA A 51 -11.28 -17.22 -11.11
N GLU A 52 -10.40 -16.30 -10.71
CA GLU A 52 -10.68 -14.86 -10.68
C GLU A 52 -10.86 -14.28 -12.09
N VAL A 53 -10.01 -14.67 -13.05
CA VAL A 53 -10.11 -14.29 -14.47
C VAL A 53 -11.38 -14.87 -15.11
N THR A 54 -11.71 -16.14 -14.81
CA THR A 54 -12.93 -16.77 -15.31
C THR A 54 -14.18 -16.08 -14.77
N SER A 55 -14.17 -15.72 -13.48
CA SER A 55 -15.23 -14.93 -12.87
C SER A 55 -15.38 -13.57 -13.53
N ALA A 56 -14.27 -12.85 -13.78
CA ALA A 56 -14.32 -11.56 -14.45
C ALA A 56 -14.85 -11.66 -15.89
N ARG A 57 -14.49 -12.71 -16.63
CA ARG A 57 -15.02 -12.94 -18.00
C ARG A 57 -16.50 -13.29 -18.00
N ALA A 58 -16.95 -14.10 -17.04
CA ALA A 58 -18.33 -14.56 -16.96
C ALA A 58 -19.30 -13.48 -16.45
N PHE A 59 -18.85 -12.62 -15.51
CA PHE A 59 -19.71 -11.68 -14.80
C PHE A 59 -19.33 -10.20 -15.00
N GLY A 60 -18.26 -9.91 -15.75
CA GLY A 60 -17.75 -8.56 -15.98
C GLY A 60 -16.84 -8.01 -14.87
N PHE A 61 -16.79 -8.68 -13.71
CA PHE A 61 -15.95 -8.31 -12.56
C PHE A 61 -15.65 -9.53 -11.66
N PRO A 62 -14.60 -9.49 -10.82
CA PRO A 62 -14.31 -10.56 -9.87
C PRO A 62 -15.41 -10.67 -8.81
N LEU A 63 -15.97 -11.85 -8.56
CA LEU A 63 -17.04 -12.04 -7.55
C LEU A 63 -16.57 -11.91 -6.09
N ILE A 64 -15.25 -11.85 -5.85
CA ILE A 64 -14.68 -11.62 -4.52
C ILE A 64 -14.44 -10.13 -4.34
N SER A 65 -15.34 -9.44 -3.63
CA SER A 65 -15.10 -8.08 -3.18
C SER A 65 -14.17 -8.09 -1.98
N ARG A 66 -13.07 -7.33 -2.06
CA ARG A 66 -12.07 -7.19 -0.99
C ARG A 66 -12.18 -5.85 -0.24
N THR A 67 -13.15 -5.02 -0.61
CA THR A 67 -13.38 -3.66 -0.08
C THR A 67 -14.87 -3.44 0.12
N LEU A 68 -15.24 -3.04 1.33
CA LEU A 68 -16.64 -2.82 1.71
C LEU A 68 -16.77 -1.52 2.51
N VAL A 69 -17.85 -0.79 2.28
CA VAL A 69 -18.20 0.40 3.05
C VAL A 69 -19.34 0.03 3.99
N VAL A 70 -19.15 0.28 5.27
CA VAL A 70 -20.11 -0.03 6.33
C VAL A 70 -20.71 1.25 6.84
N GLN A 71 -22.03 1.27 6.93
CA GLN A 71 -22.82 2.33 7.52
C GLN A 71 -23.56 1.73 8.72
N TYR A 72 -23.37 2.29 9.90
CA TYR A 72 -23.95 1.82 11.14
C TYR A 72 -24.60 2.97 11.91
N ASP A 73 -25.86 2.79 12.29
CA ASP A 73 -26.57 3.72 13.17
C ASP A 73 -27.26 2.93 14.30
N ALA A 74 -26.89 3.24 15.54
CA ALA A 74 -27.44 2.60 16.74
C ALA A 74 -28.93 2.94 16.95
N GLU A 75 -29.39 4.09 16.46
CA GLU A 75 -30.81 4.50 16.49
C GLU A 75 -31.61 3.90 15.32
N GLY A 76 -30.91 3.34 14.32
CA GLY A 76 -31.46 2.71 13.13
C GLY A 76 -31.46 3.61 11.90
N LEU A 77 -31.07 3.04 10.76
CA LEU A 77 -31.10 3.68 9.45
C LEU A 77 -32.55 3.88 9.00
N SER A 78 -32.92 5.15 8.81
CA SER A 78 -34.23 5.53 8.26
C SER A 78 -34.49 4.88 6.88
N ALA A 79 -35.76 4.66 6.53
CA ALA A 79 -36.12 4.17 5.20
C ALA A 79 -35.60 5.08 4.06
N GLY A 80 -35.56 6.39 4.30
CA GLY A 80 -34.96 7.35 3.37
C GLY A 80 -33.45 7.16 3.22
N THR A 81 -32.73 6.86 4.30
CA THR A 81 -31.30 6.53 4.26
C THR A 81 -31.06 5.25 3.47
N GLN A 82 -31.83 4.19 3.74
CA GLN A 82 -31.71 2.92 3.01
C GLN A 82 -32.00 3.08 1.51
N ALA A 83 -33.03 3.85 1.15
CA ALA A 83 -33.35 4.15 -0.25
C ALA A 83 -32.24 4.96 -0.93
N ARG A 84 -31.63 5.93 -0.23
CA ARG A 84 -30.48 6.69 -0.75
C ARG A 84 -29.25 5.80 -0.95
N THR A 85 -28.97 4.88 -0.03
CA THR A 85 -27.87 3.92 -0.15
C THR A 85 -28.07 3.01 -1.37
N ALA A 86 -29.29 2.51 -1.59
CA ALA A 86 -29.63 1.71 -2.76
C ALA A 86 -29.51 2.50 -4.08
N ALA A 87 -30.06 3.73 -4.12
CA ALA A 87 -29.97 4.60 -5.30
C ALA A 87 -28.52 4.94 -5.64
N ARG A 88 -27.71 5.29 -4.63
CA ARG A 88 -26.28 5.60 -4.82
C ARG A 88 -25.50 4.41 -5.34
N ALA A 89 -25.74 3.22 -4.80
CA ALA A 89 -25.08 2.01 -5.29
C ALA A 89 -25.45 1.72 -6.77
N ALA A 90 -26.71 1.99 -7.16
CA ALA A 90 -27.13 1.91 -8.55
C ALA A 90 -26.42 2.96 -9.44
N ASP A 91 -26.25 4.19 -8.96
CA ASP A 91 -25.53 5.26 -9.68
C ASP A 91 -24.05 4.90 -9.86
N VAL A 92 -23.39 4.39 -8.82
CA VAL A 92 -22.00 3.91 -8.88
C VAL A 92 -21.87 2.75 -9.87
N THR A 93 -22.79 1.79 -9.83
CA THR A 93 -22.78 0.63 -10.75
C THR A 93 -23.00 1.05 -12.20
N ARG A 94 -23.82 2.08 -12.45
CA ARG A 94 -24.04 2.62 -13.80
C ARG A 94 -22.89 3.50 -14.29
N GLY A 95 -21.98 3.92 -13.41
CA GLY A 95 -20.93 4.89 -13.71
C GLY A 95 -21.44 6.33 -13.78
N ASP A 96 -22.62 6.60 -13.24
CA ASP A 96 -23.24 7.93 -13.18
C ASP A 96 -22.73 8.76 -11.98
N PHE A 97 -21.95 8.15 -11.09
CA PHE A 97 -21.40 8.81 -9.91
C PHE A 97 -20.01 9.42 -10.21
N PRO A 98 -19.86 10.76 -10.18
CA PRO A 98 -18.60 11.42 -10.52
C PRO A 98 -17.43 10.97 -9.65
N GLY A 99 -16.31 10.63 -10.27
CA GLY A 99 -15.08 10.20 -9.59
C GLY A 99 -15.09 8.77 -9.05
N LEU A 100 -16.11 7.95 -9.40
CA LEU A 100 -16.19 6.52 -9.08
C LEU A 100 -16.42 5.65 -10.33
N GLU A 101 -16.13 6.17 -11.52
CA GLU A 101 -16.36 5.51 -12.83
C GLU A 101 -15.58 4.20 -13.00
N ARG A 102 -14.53 4.02 -12.19
CA ARG A 102 -13.67 2.83 -12.17
C ARG A 102 -14.19 1.73 -11.24
N VAL A 103 -15.25 1.99 -10.48
CA VAL A 103 -16.01 0.96 -9.76
C VAL A 103 -16.89 0.23 -10.77
N ALA A 104 -16.74 -1.09 -10.86
CA ALA A 104 -17.49 -1.94 -11.78
C ALA A 104 -18.90 -2.25 -11.26
N ALA A 105 -19.05 -2.42 -9.95
CA ALA A 105 -20.35 -2.61 -9.31
C ALA A 105 -20.31 -2.22 -7.83
N ALA A 106 -21.43 -1.74 -7.31
CA ALA A 106 -21.66 -1.52 -5.90
C ALA A 106 -22.93 -2.26 -5.48
N ILE A 107 -22.81 -3.23 -4.58
CA ILE A 107 -23.94 -4.05 -4.12
C ILE A 107 -24.27 -3.70 -2.66
N PRO A 108 -25.41 -3.05 -2.40
CA PRO A 108 -25.83 -2.72 -1.05
C PRO A 108 -26.57 -3.91 -0.41
N LEU A 109 -26.15 -4.32 0.78
CA LEU A 109 -26.83 -5.26 1.66
C LEU A 109 -27.21 -4.55 2.95
N THR A 110 -28.50 -4.44 3.23
CA THR A 110 -29.00 -3.83 4.48
C THR A 110 -29.66 -4.88 5.37
N ASN A 111 -29.62 -4.67 6.68
CA ASN A 111 -30.34 -5.52 7.64
C ASN A 111 -31.82 -5.14 7.82
N ALA A 112 -32.47 -4.62 6.77
CA ALA A 112 -33.86 -4.16 6.80
C ALA A 112 -34.85 -5.24 7.31
N LEU A 113 -34.57 -6.51 7.01
CA LEU A 113 -35.40 -7.65 7.40
C LEU A 113 -35.08 -8.22 8.80
N GLY A 114 -33.90 -7.91 9.39
CA GLY A 114 -33.44 -8.39 10.69
C GLY A 114 -33.66 -9.88 10.99
N LYS A 115 -33.37 -10.75 10.01
CA LYS A 115 -33.54 -12.21 10.16
C LYS A 115 -32.21 -12.90 10.50
N PRO A 116 -32.16 -13.76 11.54
CA PRO A 116 -31.03 -14.66 11.77
C PRO A 116 -30.81 -15.59 10.57
N PRO A 117 -29.56 -15.99 10.25
CA PRO A 117 -28.32 -15.74 11.00
C PRO A 117 -27.64 -14.39 10.70
N PHE A 118 -28.14 -13.62 9.72
CA PHE A 118 -27.40 -12.51 9.13
C PHE A 118 -27.51 -11.18 9.91
N SER A 119 -28.52 -10.99 10.75
CA SER A 119 -28.57 -9.86 11.69
C SER A 119 -29.45 -10.12 12.91
N ARG A 120 -28.98 -9.69 14.09
CA ARG A 120 -29.76 -9.66 15.35
C ARG A 120 -30.51 -8.34 15.54
N GLU A 121 -30.17 -7.34 14.74
CA GLU A 121 -30.71 -5.99 14.79
C GLU A 121 -31.50 -5.70 13.50
N ARG A 122 -32.43 -4.75 13.56
CA ARG A 122 -33.25 -4.35 12.41
C ARG A 122 -32.86 -2.97 11.96
N SER A 123 -32.55 -2.83 10.67
CA SER A 123 -32.28 -1.54 10.03
C SER A 123 -31.10 -0.75 10.61
N THR A 124 -30.23 -1.29 11.44
CA THR A 124 -29.08 -0.57 12.02
C THR A 124 -27.84 -0.53 11.14
N THR A 125 -27.72 -1.43 10.15
CA THR A 125 -26.47 -1.63 9.38
C THR A 125 -26.73 -1.75 7.87
N GLY A 126 -25.96 -1.00 7.09
CA GLY A 126 -25.86 -1.10 5.63
C GLY A 126 -24.43 -1.41 5.21
N LEU A 127 -24.24 -2.47 4.43
CA LEU A 127 -22.96 -2.88 3.85
C LEU A 127 -23.01 -2.59 2.35
N THR A 128 -22.02 -1.90 1.80
CA THR A 128 -21.88 -1.73 0.35
C THR A 128 -20.61 -2.42 -0.12
N TYR A 129 -20.77 -3.52 -0.84
CA TYR A 129 -19.67 -4.26 -1.44
C TYR A 129 -19.24 -3.57 -2.73
N LEU A 130 -17.97 -3.21 -2.83
CA LEU A 130 -17.40 -2.57 -4.01
C LEU A 130 -16.64 -3.59 -4.84
N PHE A 131 -16.93 -3.61 -6.13
CA PHE A 131 -16.25 -4.39 -7.14
C PHE A 131 -15.58 -3.43 -8.11
N PHE A 132 -14.30 -3.66 -8.39
CA PHE A 132 -13.51 -2.77 -9.24
C PHE A 132 -13.16 -3.45 -10.55
N ARG A 133 -12.94 -2.66 -11.59
CA ARG A 133 -12.41 -3.18 -12.85
C ARG A 133 -10.99 -3.74 -12.61
N PRO A 134 -10.57 -4.78 -13.35
CA PRO A 134 -9.29 -5.45 -13.08
C PRO A 134 -8.07 -4.53 -13.25
N GLU A 135 -8.18 -3.44 -14.01
CA GLU A 135 -7.12 -2.45 -14.25
C GLU A 135 -6.91 -1.47 -13.08
N VAL A 136 -7.74 -1.51 -12.03
CA VAL A 136 -7.62 -0.63 -10.86
C VAL A 136 -6.62 -1.23 -9.86
N GLY A 137 -5.52 -0.51 -9.61
CA GLY A 137 -4.50 -0.89 -8.62
C GLY A 137 -5.02 -0.80 -7.18
N GLN A 138 -4.39 -1.52 -6.23
CA GLN A 138 -4.91 -1.64 -4.86
C GLN A 138 -5.05 -0.30 -4.11
N GLY A 139 -4.04 0.57 -4.16
CA GLY A 139 -4.10 1.88 -3.50
C GLY A 139 -5.24 2.76 -4.04
N GLU A 140 -5.51 2.66 -5.33
CA GLU A 140 -6.62 3.38 -5.95
C GLU A 140 -7.99 2.81 -5.53
N ARG A 141 -8.11 1.49 -5.33
CA ARG A 141 -9.35 0.88 -4.79
C ARG A 141 -9.69 1.41 -3.40
N ILE A 142 -8.68 1.65 -2.57
CA ILE A 142 -8.83 2.22 -1.22
C ILE A 142 -9.28 3.68 -1.33
N ALA A 143 -8.56 4.50 -2.11
CA ALA A 143 -8.90 5.91 -2.30
C ALA A 143 -10.33 6.11 -2.85
N LEU A 144 -10.80 5.25 -3.76
CA LEU A 144 -12.17 5.28 -4.27
C LEU A 144 -13.20 4.89 -3.19
N ALA A 145 -12.88 3.90 -2.35
CA ALA A 145 -13.76 3.49 -1.25
C ALA A 145 -13.87 4.57 -0.16
N GLU A 146 -12.76 5.22 0.18
CA GLU A 146 -12.74 6.36 1.11
C GLU A 146 -13.50 7.56 0.55
N ARG A 147 -13.35 7.84 -0.74
CA ARG A 147 -14.13 8.89 -1.42
C ARG A 147 -15.62 8.61 -1.33
N LEU A 148 -16.04 7.37 -1.58
CA LEU A 148 -17.44 6.98 -1.42
C LEU A 148 -17.89 7.15 0.05
N ALA A 149 -17.06 6.77 1.02
CA ALA A 149 -17.38 6.95 2.44
C ALA A 149 -17.55 8.44 2.81
N GLY A 150 -16.64 9.31 2.37
CA GLY A 150 -16.74 10.76 2.60
C GLY A 150 -17.97 11.40 1.96
N GLU A 151 -18.44 10.90 0.81
CA GLU A 151 -19.71 11.33 0.20
C GLU A 151 -20.95 10.83 0.97
N ILE A 152 -20.83 9.74 1.74
CA ILE A 152 -21.90 9.23 2.61
C ILE A 152 -21.91 9.99 3.94
N GLU A 153 -20.78 10.52 4.37
CA GLU A 153 -20.62 11.21 5.65
C GLU A 153 -21.47 12.49 5.71
N ARG A 154 -22.67 12.33 6.26
CA ARG A 154 -23.63 13.40 6.53
C ARG A 154 -24.10 13.30 7.97
N PRO A 155 -24.51 14.41 8.62
CA PRO A 155 -24.90 14.44 10.03
C PRO A 155 -26.07 13.51 10.43
N ARG A 156 -26.73 12.84 9.48
CA ARG A 156 -27.89 11.95 9.69
C ARG A 156 -27.68 10.52 9.21
N ASP A 157 -26.47 10.15 8.79
CA ASP A 157 -26.21 8.89 8.09
C ASP A 157 -25.36 7.90 8.93
N GLY A 158 -25.30 8.07 10.25
CA GLY A 158 -24.64 7.14 11.19
C GLY A 158 -23.11 7.13 11.09
N VAL A 159 -22.47 6.21 11.83
CA VAL A 159 -21.03 5.93 11.74
C VAL A 159 -20.75 5.22 10.42
N ILE A 160 -19.86 5.80 9.61
CA ILE A 160 -19.46 5.23 8.32
C ILE A 160 -17.98 4.84 8.42
N ALA A 161 -17.67 3.59 8.05
CA ALA A 161 -16.31 3.07 8.07
C ALA A 161 -16.04 2.21 6.84
N VAL A 162 -14.83 2.30 6.28
CA VAL A 162 -14.37 1.40 5.24
C VAL A 162 -13.71 0.19 5.90
N THR A 163 -14.09 -1.02 5.54
CA THR A 163 -13.49 -2.27 6.03
C THR A 163 -13.36 -3.29 4.90
N GLY A 164 -12.85 -4.48 5.20
CA GLY A 164 -12.44 -5.49 4.22
C GLY A 164 -11.00 -5.93 4.44
N THR A 165 -10.54 -6.91 3.67
CA THR A 165 -9.18 -7.48 3.84
C THR A 165 -8.06 -6.51 3.45
N LEU A 166 -8.37 -5.46 2.67
CA LEU A 166 -7.43 -4.44 2.24
C LEU A 166 -7.22 -3.32 3.29
N PRO A 167 -8.28 -2.62 3.75
CA PRO A 167 -8.13 -1.58 4.78
C PRO A 167 -7.52 -2.11 6.09
N ALA A 168 -7.86 -3.35 6.47
CA ALA A 168 -7.29 -3.98 7.67
C ALA A 168 -5.78 -4.23 7.57
N ARG A 169 -5.24 -4.42 6.36
CA ARG A 169 -3.80 -4.62 6.13
C ARG A 169 -3.04 -3.31 6.06
N GLU A 170 -3.66 -2.26 5.53
CA GLU A 170 -3.09 -0.92 5.49
C GLU A 170 -2.86 -0.38 6.91
N GLN A 171 -3.86 -0.49 7.80
CA GLN A 171 -3.69 -0.07 9.20
C GLN A 171 -2.57 -0.83 9.94
N LEU A 172 -2.35 -2.10 9.62
CA LEU A 172 -1.23 -2.89 10.16
C LEU A 172 0.12 -2.45 9.57
N GLY A 173 0.16 -2.15 8.27
CA GLY A 173 1.34 -1.61 7.59
C GLY A 173 1.75 -0.26 8.14
N ASP A 174 0.79 0.65 8.33
CA ASP A 174 1.03 2.00 8.82
C ASP A 174 1.58 2.00 10.25
N ALA A 175 1.08 1.13 11.11
CA ALA A 175 1.59 0.99 12.46
C ALA A 175 3.06 0.52 12.49
N ILE A 176 3.44 -0.39 11.58
CA ILE A 176 4.83 -0.87 11.44
C ILE A 176 5.72 0.23 10.86
N LEU A 177 5.27 0.87 9.77
CA LEU A 177 6.00 1.94 9.09
C LEU A 177 6.17 3.18 9.98
N ALA A 178 5.20 3.50 10.83
CA ALA A 178 5.29 4.62 11.77
C ALA A 178 6.36 4.38 12.86
N ALA A 179 6.56 3.12 13.28
CA ALA A 179 7.57 2.78 14.28
C ALA A 179 8.98 2.66 13.69
N LEU A 180 9.09 2.39 12.39
CA LEU A 180 10.35 2.07 11.71
C LEU A 180 11.40 3.20 11.77
N PRO A 181 11.06 4.50 11.58
CA PRO A 181 12.00 5.60 11.75
C PRO A 181 12.56 5.68 13.17
N PHE A 182 11.72 5.46 14.17
CA PHE A 182 12.11 5.55 15.57
C PHE A 182 13.09 4.43 15.95
N VAL A 183 12.77 3.19 15.58
CA VAL A 183 13.66 2.03 15.83
C VAL A 183 14.97 2.16 15.07
N THR A 184 14.92 2.64 13.83
CA THR A 184 16.12 2.88 13.01
C THR A 184 17.03 3.93 13.64
N LEU A 185 16.47 5.08 14.02
CA LEU A 185 17.24 6.16 14.64
C LEU A 185 17.84 5.70 15.97
N PHE A 186 17.08 4.96 16.77
CA PHE A 186 17.56 4.43 18.04
C PHE A 186 18.73 3.44 17.84
N THR A 187 18.57 2.48 16.93
CA THR A 187 19.61 1.48 16.65
C THR A 187 20.89 2.14 16.11
N VAL A 188 20.74 3.07 15.16
CA VAL A 188 21.86 3.85 14.60
C VAL A 188 22.54 4.67 15.69
N ALA A 189 21.78 5.34 16.57
CA ALA A 189 22.33 6.12 17.67
C ALA A 189 23.11 5.25 18.67
N VAL A 190 22.60 4.06 18.99
CA VAL A 190 23.29 3.11 19.88
C VAL A 190 24.61 2.64 19.27
N VAL A 191 24.62 2.25 17.99
CA VAL A 191 25.83 1.81 17.29
C VAL A 191 26.84 2.95 17.17
N LEU A 192 26.40 4.14 16.73
CA LEU A 192 27.25 5.33 16.64
C LEU A 192 27.83 5.69 18.00
N GLY A 193 27.03 5.64 19.07
CA GLY A 193 27.47 5.90 20.43
C GLY A 193 28.53 4.90 20.90
N ALA A 194 28.30 3.60 20.70
CA ALA A 194 29.25 2.56 21.06
C ALA A 194 30.59 2.71 20.32
N VAL A 195 30.55 2.97 19.01
CA VAL A 195 31.75 3.18 18.18
C VAL A 195 32.46 4.49 18.55
N ALA A 196 31.71 5.58 18.78
CA ALA A 196 32.28 6.86 19.19
C ALA A 196 32.97 6.78 20.57
N LEU A 197 32.38 6.05 21.52
CA LEU A 197 32.98 5.77 22.83
C LEU A 197 34.26 4.92 22.68
N HIS A 198 34.22 3.89 21.83
CA HIS A 198 35.36 3.00 21.60
C HIS A 198 36.55 3.74 20.96
N PHE A 199 36.32 4.53 19.92
CA PHE A 199 37.36 5.27 19.20
C PHE A 199 37.64 6.66 19.79
N ARG A 200 36.94 7.05 20.87
CA ARG A 200 37.03 8.38 21.51
C ARG A 200 36.91 9.53 20.51
N GLY A 201 36.07 9.37 19.48
CA GLY A 201 35.95 10.34 18.40
C GLY A 201 34.78 10.04 17.46
N LEU A 202 34.20 11.09 16.89
CA LEU A 202 33.02 11.01 16.01
C LEU A 202 33.37 10.78 14.52
N GLY A 203 34.64 10.98 14.12
CA GLY A 203 35.03 10.92 12.70
C GLY A 203 34.86 9.53 12.08
N ALA A 204 35.40 8.49 12.72
CA ALA A 204 35.29 7.12 12.24
C ALA A 204 33.84 6.61 12.08
N PRO A 205 32.94 6.78 13.09
CA PRO A 205 31.54 6.36 12.94
C PRO A 205 30.77 7.14 11.87
N LEU A 206 31.03 8.45 11.70
CA LEU A 206 30.36 9.25 10.68
C LEU A 206 30.75 8.87 9.25
N VAL A 207 32.03 8.58 9.01
CA VAL A 207 32.49 8.12 7.69
C VAL A 207 31.85 6.77 7.35
N ASN A 208 31.73 5.87 8.34
CA ASN A 208 31.06 4.59 8.13
C ASN A 208 29.57 4.78 7.82
N LEU A 209 28.87 5.65 8.56
CA LEU A 209 27.46 5.96 8.30
C LEU A 209 27.26 6.53 6.89
N ALA A 210 28.11 7.46 6.47
CA ALA A 210 28.06 8.03 5.13
C ALA A 210 28.29 6.96 4.06
N ALA A 211 29.24 6.05 4.26
CA ALA A 211 29.51 4.95 3.34
C ALA A 211 28.30 4.00 3.22
N ILE A 212 27.70 3.61 4.35
CA ILE A 212 26.52 2.75 4.38
C ILE A 212 25.33 3.44 3.70
N ALA A 213 25.09 4.72 3.97
CA ALA A 213 24.01 5.49 3.37
C ALA A 213 24.15 5.57 1.84
N VAL A 214 25.36 5.85 1.34
CA VAL A 214 25.66 5.87 -0.09
C VAL A 214 25.46 4.48 -0.71
N ALA A 215 25.96 3.42 -0.07
CA ALA A 215 25.82 2.05 -0.55
C ALA A 215 24.34 1.64 -0.63
N TYR A 216 23.54 1.98 0.38
CA TYR A 216 22.10 1.72 0.43
C TYR A 216 21.35 2.43 -0.70
N LEU A 217 21.61 3.73 -0.90
CA LEU A 217 20.99 4.51 -1.98
C LEU A 217 21.32 3.92 -3.36
N VAL A 218 22.57 3.55 -3.59
CA VAL A 218 23.00 2.92 -4.85
C VAL A 218 22.34 1.55 -5.04
N ALA A 219 22.27 0.74 -3.99
CA ALA A 219 21.67 -0.60 -4.05
C ALA A 219 20.18 -0.54 -4.42
N ILE A 220 19.40 0.34 -3.79
CA ILE A 220 17.97 0.49 -4.09
C ILE A 220 17.74 0.92 -5.53
N ARG A 221 18.47 1.92 -6.00
CA ARG A 221 18.35 2.42 -7.39
C ARG A 221 18.74 1.35 -8.40
N LEU A 222 19.80 0.58 -8.10
CA LEU A 222 20.23 -0.53 -8.96
C LEU A 222 19.17 -1.64 -8.99
N ILE A 223 18.57 -1.99 -7.85
CA ILE A 223 17.49 -2.98 -7.77
C ILE A 223 16.28 -2.52 -8.59
N ALA A 224 15.85 -1.25 -8.47
CA ALA A 224 14.76 -0.70 -9.27
C ALA A 224 15.03 -0.80 -10.77
N TRP A 225 16.23 -0.38 -11.20
CA TRP A 225 16.64 -0.46 -12.60
C TRP A 225 16.71 -1.90 -13.14
N ILE A 226 17.21 -2.84 -12.32
CA ILE A 226 17.23 -4.27 -12.68
C ILE A 226 15.79 -4.82 -12.76
N GLY A 227 14.93 -4.44 -11.82
CA GLY A 227 13.52 -4.85 -11.79
C GLY A 227 12.77 -4.44 -13.06
N GLU A 228 12.91 -3.18 -13.49
CA GLU A 228 12.35 -2.70 -14.76
C GLU A 228 12.87 -3.47 -15.98
N ARG A 229 14.16 -3.83 -15.98
CA ARG A 229 14.79 -4.56 -17.08
C ARG A 229 14.35 -6.02 -17.18
N ILE A 230 14.06 -6.66 -16.05
CA ILE A 230 13.72 -8.08 -15.97
C ILE A 230 12.19 -8.28 -15.94
N GLY A 231 11.41 -7.20 -15.78
CA GLY A 231 9.95 -7.27 -15.71
C GLY A 231 9.43 -7.94 -14.45
N VAL A 232 10.27 -8.02 -13.41
CA VAL A 232 9.94 -8.61 -12.11
C VAL A 232 9.75 -7.46 -11.13
N SER A 233 8.55 -7.37 -10.57
CA SER A 233 8.22 -6.34 -9.61
C SER A 233 8.69 -6.80 -8.23
N VAL A 234 9.65 -6.08 -7.62
CA VAL A 234 10.21 -6.46 -6.31
C VAL A 234 9.14 -6.22 -5.24
N PRO A 235 8.58 -7.28 -4.61
CA PRO A 235 7.48 -7.13 -3.66
C PRO A 235 7.94 -6.43 -2.38
N ARG A 236 7.05 -5.65 -1.75
CA ARG A 236 7.32 -4.96 -0.46
C ARG A 236 7.64 -5.95 0.67
N GLU A 237 7.27 -7.21 0.51
CA GLU A 237 7.52 -8.31 1.46
C GLU A 237 8.98 -8.78 1.49
N VAL A 238 9.83 -8.36 0.54
CA VAL A 238 11.25 -8.77 0.48
C VAL A 238 12.15 -7.79 1.22
N GLU A 239 11.69 -6.57 1.48
CA GLU A 239 12.44 -5.54 2.21
C GLU A 239 12.93 -6.01 3.60
N PRO A 240 12.15 -6.78 4.40
CA PRO A 240 12.61 -7.29 5.70
C PRO A 240 13.68 -8.38 5.62
N VAL A 241 13.80 -9.10 4.50
CA VAL A 241 14.72 -10.25 4.35
C VAL A 241 16.09 -9.82 3.85
N VAL A 242 16.18 -8.70 3.12
CA VAL A 242 17.47 -8.14 2.68
C VAL A 242 18.26 -7.52 3.85
N ILE A 243 17.58 -7.24 4.98
CA ILE A 243 18.14 -6.58 6.16
C ILE A 243 18.41 -7.60 7.31
N ALA A 244 17.96 -8.86 7.18
CA ALA A 244 18.13 -9.92 8.18
C ALA A 244 19.41 -10.73 8.00
#